data_AF-A0A7X8DZ18-F1
#
_entry.id   AF-A0A7X8DZ18-F1
#
_cell.length_a   1.000
_cell.length_b   1.000
_cell.length_c   1.000
_cell.angle_alpha   90.00
_cell.angle_beta   90.00
_cell.angle_gamma   90.00
#
_symmetry.space_group_name_H-M   'P 1'
#
loop_
_entity.id
_entity.type
_entity.pdbx_description
1 polymer ?
#
loop_
_entity_poly.entity_id
_entity_poly.type
_entity_poly.pdbx_seq_one_letter_code
_entity_poly.pdbx_strand_id
1 'polypeptide(L)'
;MYEHPYDPYVLLWDEYKYRHDHIWQKLFQITIAVVLLGAVPYLKPEITQVLQSWILIAPLLGSMLALITLVLMHFELTLFAKIASAHRAHQEEQGMIVHSRHNYFRYLVMTYVSFLLVVSLANVAVVRLLWL
;
A
#
# COMPACT_ATOMS: atom_id res chain seq x y z
N MET A 1 -40.65 14.30 -6.17
CA MET A 1 -39.66 13.29 -5.74
C MET A 1 -38.75 13.09 -6.94
N TYR A 2 -37.60 13.80 -6.96
CA TYR A 2 -36.68 13.72 -8.09
C TYR A 2 -35.93 12.38 -8.00
N GLU A 3 -36.30 11.42 -8.84
CA GLU A 3 -35.45 10.27 -9.13
C GLU A 3 -34.25 10.83 -9.91
N HIS A 4 -33.12 11.03 -9.24
CA HIS A 4 -31.85 11.09 -9.94
C HIS A 4 -31.66 9.70 -10.58
N PRO A 5 -31.65 9.56 -11.92
CA PRO A 5 -31.22 8.31 -12.50
C PRO A 5 -29.73 8.21 -12.14
N TYR A 6 -29.40 7.37 -11.17
CA TYR A 6 -28.01 7.02 -10.89
C TYR A 6 -27.49 6.36 -12.16
N ASP A 7 -26.84 7.15 -13.00
CA ASP A 7 -26.14 6.64 -14.17
C ASP A 7 -25.12 5.61 -13.64
N PRO A 8 -25.30 4.30 -13.91
CA PRO A 8 -24.44 3.26 -13.40
C PRO A 8 -22.96 3.51 -13.75
N TYR A 9 -22.70 4.24 -14.83
CA TYR A 9 -21.36 4.57 -15.29
C TYR A 9 -20.70 5.66 -14.45
N VAL A 10 -21.47 6.65 -14.00
CA VAL A 10 -20.98 7.68 -13.06
C VAL A 10 -20.62 7.04 -11.73
N LEU A 11 -21.47 6.14 -11.23
CA LEU A 11 -21.20 5.39 -10.00
C LEU A 11 -19.92 4.55 -10.11
N LEU A 12 -19.73 3.86 -11.24
CA LEU A 12 -18.54 3.03 -11.47
C LEU A 12 -17.25 3.86 -11.56
N TRP A 13 -17.32 5.05 -12.16
CA TRP A 13 -16.20 5.98 -12.25
C TRP A 13 -15.83 6.59 -10.90
N ASP A 14 -16.83 6.98 -10.12
CA ASP A 14 -16.62 7.51 -8.77
C ASP A 14 -16.01 6.45 -7.85
N GLU A 15 -16.48 5.20 -7.95
CA GLU A 15 -15.90 4.06 -7.22
C GLU A 15 -14.45 3.79 -7.64
N TYR A 16 -14.14 3.86 -8.94
CA TYR A 16 -12.77 3.72 -9.45
C TYR A 16 -11.84 4.78 -8.85
N LYS A 17 -12.24 6.06 -8.89
CA LYS A 17 -11.46 7.17 -8.31
C LYS A 17 -11.27 6.99 -6.82
N TYR A 18 -12.35 6.71 -6.10
CA TYR A 18 -12.33 6.49 -4.67
C TYR A 18 -11.31 5.42 -4.29
N ARG A 19 -11.34 4.27 -4.96
CA ARG A 19 -10.40 3.17 -4.66
C ARG A 19 -8.97 3.50 -5.03
N HIS A 20 -8.74 4.15 -6.16
CA HIS A 20 -7.41 4.58 -6.56
C HIS A 20 -6.79 5.51 -5.49
N ASP A 21 -7.53 6.53 -5.07
CA ASP A 21 -7.06 7.49 -4.07
C ASP A 21 -6.91 6.84 -2.70
N HIS A 22 -7.82 5.94 -2.34
CA HIS A 22 -7.73 5.17 -1.10
C HIS A 22 -6.46 4.31 -1.04
N ILE A 23 -6.12 3.62 -2.13
CA ILE A 23 -4.91 2.80 -2.24
C ILE A 23 -3.66 3.67 -2.03
N TRP A 24 -3.57 4.81 -2.71
CA TRP A 24 -2.45 5.74 -2.55
C TRP A 24 -2.33 6.29 -1.13
N GLN A 25 -3.45 6.71 -0.54
CA GLN A 25 -3.47 7.25 0.82
C GLN A 25 -2.97 6.20 1.83
N LYS A 26 -3.46 4.96 1.74
CA LYS A 26 -3.02 3.86 2.60
C LYS A 26 -1.54 3.56 2.42
N LEU A 27 -1.07 3.54 1.18
CA LEU A 27 0.33 3.28 0.85
C LEU A 27 1.25 4.31 1.50
N PHE A 28 0.96 5.61 1.37
CA PHE A 28 1.76 6.66 2.02
C PHE A 28 1.71 6.61 3.55
N GLN A 29 0.52 6.42 4.14
CA GLN A 29 0.36 6.34 5.60
C GLN A 29 1.19 5.19 6.19
N ILE A 30 1.15 4.03 5.53
CA ILE A 30 1.89 2.84 5.98
C ILE A 30 3.39 3.04 5.78
N THR A 31 3.83 3.58 4.65
CA THR A 31 5.25 3.89 4.43
C THR A 31 5.79 4.78 5.53
N ILE A 32 5.07 5.86 5.88
CA ILE A 32 5.48 6.76 6.96
C ILE A 32 5.55 5.99 8.28
N ALA A 33 4.55 5.18 8.61
CA ALA A 33 4.56 4.38 9.84
C ALA A 33 5.75 3.41 9.90
N VAL A 34 6.03 2.68 8.82
CA VAL A 34 7.16 1.73 8.73
C VAL A 34 8.50 2.46 8.84
N VAL A 35 8.66 3.60 8.18
CA VAL A 35 9.88 4.42 8.24
C VAL A 35 10.10 4.98 9.65
N LEU A 36 9.06 5.52 10.28
CA LEU A 36 9.16 6.07 11.64
C LEU A 36 9.51 4.97 12.64
N LEU A 37 8.81 3.84 12.62
CA LEU A 37 9.10 2.69 13.49
C LEU A 37 10.50 2.14 13.25
N GLY A 38 10.94 2.12 11.99
CA GLY A 38 12.29 1.71 11.64
C GLY A 38 13.36 2.71 12.09
N ALA A 39 13.04 3.99 12.17
CA ALA A 39 13.95 5.06 12.58
C ALA A 39 14.13 5.15 14.10
N VAL A 40 13.17 4.68 14.90
CA VAL A 40 13.17 4.77 16.38
C VAL A 40 14.53 4.40 17.01
N PRO A 41 15.18 3.28 16.67
CA PRO A 41 16.45 2.88 17.27
C PRO A 41 17.58 3.89 17.07
N TYR A 42 17.52 4.69 16.01
CA TYR A 42 18.60 5.61 15.62
C TYR A 42 18.42 7.01 16.20
N LEU A 43 17.19 7.39 16.59
CA LEU A 43 16.89 8.75 17.05
C LEU A 43 17.25 8.99 18.52
N LYS A 44 17.35 7.94 19.33
CA LYS A 44 17.54 8.05 20.79
C LYS A 44 18.54 6.99 21.32
N PRO A 45 19.85 7.13 21.01
CA PRO A 45 20.89 6.19 21.46
C PRO A 45 20.91 5.99 22.98
N GLU A 46 20.56 7.01 23.77
CA GLU A 46 20.47 6.93 25.24
C GLU A 46 19.42 5.91 25.74
N ILE A 47 18.28 5.81 25.04
CA ILE A 47 17.20 4.87 25.38
C ILE A 47 17.59 3.44 24.97
N THR A 48 18.44 3.29 23.95
CA THR A 48 18.86 1.99 23.42
C THR A 48 19.67 1.17 24.44
N GLN A 49 20.47 1.83 25.28
CA GLN A 49 21.24 1.17 26.34
C GLN A 49 20.35 0.56 27.44
N VAL A 50 19.19 1.17 27.72
CA VAL A 50 18.24 0.69 28.74
C VAL A 50 17.37 -0.44 28.20
N LEU A 51 16.96 -0.37 26.94
CA LEU A 51 16.07 -1.36 26.34
C LEU A 51 16.80 -2.64 25.86
N GLN A 52 18.10 -2.58 25.53
CA GLN A 52 18.87 -3.69 24.98
C GLN A 52 18.09 -4.49 23.91
N SER A 53 17.57 -5.67 24.24
CA SER A 53 16.81 -6.53 23.31
C SER A 53 15.42 -6.01 22.93
N TRP A 54 14.81 -5.15 23.75
CA TRP A 54 13.47 -4.60 23.50
C TRP A 54 13.45 -3.60 22.33
N ILE A 55 14.62 -3.10 21.91
CA ILE A 55 14.74 -2.16 20.78
C ILE A 55 14.28 -2.75 19.45
N LEU A 56 14.33 -4.09 19.31
CA LEU A 56 13.90 -4.79 18.11
C LEU A 56 12.39 -4.76 17.90
N ILE A 57 11.60 -4.47 18.95
CA ILE A 57 10.14 -4.47 18.86
C ILE A 57 9.66 -3.44 17.82
N ALA A 58 10.20 -2.23 17.82
CA ALA A 58 9.81 -1.19 16.88
C ALA A 58 10.04 -1.57 15.40
N PRO A 59 11.25 -1.96 14.96
CA PRO A 59 11.47 -2.39 13.57
C PRO A 59 10.76 -3.71 13.23
N LEU A 60 10.53 -4.61 14.19
CA LEU A 60 9.71 -5.82 13.99
C LEU A 60 8.24 -5.46 13.74
N LEU A 61 7.68 -4.52 14.50
CA LEU A 61 6.34 -3.99 14.27
C LEU A 61 6.24 -3.35 12.88
N GLY A 62 7.25 -2.57 12.47
CA GLY A 62 7.33 -2.02 11.12
C GLY A 62 7.31 -3.11 10.04
N SER A 63 8.07 -4.19 10.24
CA SER A 63 8.11 -5.33 9.30
C SER A 63 6.76 -6.05 9.24
N MET A 64 6.11 -6.24 10.39
CA MET A 64 4.79 -6.86 10.47
C MET A 64 3.74 -5.99 9.76
N LEU A 65 3.79 -4.66 9.95
CA LEU A 65 2.91 -3.72 9.26
C LEU A 65 3.09 -3.79 7.74
N ALA A 66 4.35 -3.83 7.26
CA ALA A 66 4.65 -3.97 5.84
C ALA A 66 4.13 -5.31 5.27
N LEU A 67 4.26 -6.41 6.02
CA LEU A 67 3.75 -7.72 5.63
C LEU A 67 2.22 -7.75 5.52
N ILE A 68 1.52 -7.22 6.55
CA ILE A 68 0.06 -7.10 6.53
C ILE A 68 -0.39 -6.25 5.33
N THR A 69 0.34 -5.16 5.06
CA THR A 69 0.05 -4.27 3.93
C THR A 69 0.20 -4.97 2.58
N LEU A 70 1.22 -5.82 2.41
CA LEU A 70 1.40 -6.63 1.20
C LEU A 70 0.16 -7.48 0.93
N VAL A 71 -0.35 -8.14 1.97
CA VAL A 71 -1.54 -9.00 1.89
C VAL A 71 -2.79 -8.18 1.58
N LEU A 72 -3.03 -7.09 2.32
CA LEU A 72 -4.21 -6.23 2.11
C LEU A 72 -4.21 -5.59 0.72
N MET A 73 -3.06 -5.08 0.26
CA MET A 73 -2.93 -4.48 -1.07
C MET A 73 -3.16 -5.50 -2.18
N HIS A 74 -2.76 -6.76 -2.00
CA HIS A 74 -3.06 -7.81 -2.97
C HIS A 74 -4.57 -7.98 -3.18
N PHE A 75 -5.36 -7.97 -2.11
CA PHE A 75 -6.81 -8.08 -2.17
C PHE A 75 -7.46 -6.82 -2.76
N GLU A 76 -7.10 -5.64 -2.28
CA GLU A 76 -7.63 -4.36 -2.77
C GLU A 76 -7.33 -4.15 -4.26
N LEU A 77 -6.11 -4.45 -4.72
CA LEU A 77 -5.75 -4.34 -6.13
C LEU A 77 -6.47 -5.35 -7.02
N THR A 78 -6.82 -6.51 -6.47
CA THR A 78 -7.61 -7.52 -7.20
C THR A 78 -9.05 -7.02 -7.40
N LEU A 79 -9.63 -6.38 -6.38
CA LEU A 79 -10.95 -5.77 -6.47
C LEU A 79 -10.94 -4.56 -7.41
N PHE A 80 -9.94 -3.69 -7.28
CA PHE A 80 -9.73 -2.55 -8.17
C PHE A 80 -9.57 -2.97 -9.63
N ALA A 81 -8.82 -4.06 -9.91
CA ALA A 81 -8.66 -4.56 -11.28
C ALA A 81 -9.99 -4.98 -11.91
N LYS A 82 -10.92 -5.55 -11.13
CA LYS A 82 -12.26 -5.90 -11.62
C LYS A 82 -13.05 -4.64 -12.00
N ILE A 83 -13.06 -3.63 -11.13
CA ILE A 83 -13.78 -2.36 -11.37
C ILE A 83 -13.17 -1.62 -12.57
N ALA A 84 -11.84 -1.54 -12.63
CA ALA A 84 -11.13 -0.94 -13.76
C ALA A 84 -11.43 -1.68 -15.08
N SER A 85 -11.51 -3.01 -15.06
CA SER A 85 -11.85 -3.79 -16.26
C SER A 85 -13.29 -3.53 -16.73
N ALA A 86 -14.24 -3.41 -15.81
CA ALA A 86 -15.63 -3.05 -16.15
C ALA A 86 -15.72 -1.64 -16.75
N HIS A 87 -14.94 -0.69 -16.22
CA HIS A 87 -14.91 0.67 -16.75
C HIS A 87 -14.32 0.71 -18.16
N ARG A 88 -13.20 0.01 -18.40
CA ARG A 88 -12.57 -0.06 -19.72
C ARG A 88 -13.44 -0.74 -20.76
N ALA A 89 -14.13 -1.83 -20.39
CA ALA A 89 -15.06 -2.50 -21.29
C ALA A 89 -16.15 -1.54 -21.78
N HIS A 90 -16.70 -0.72 -20.88
CA HIS A 90 -17.68 0.29 -21.24
C HIS A 90 -17.11 1.39 -22.16
N GLN A 91 -15.88 1.84 -21.91
CA GLN A 91 -15.20 2.84 -22.76
C GLN A 91 -14.85 2.30 -24.15
N GLU A 92 -14.54 1.00 -24.26
CA GLU A 92 -14.32 0.30 -25.53
C GLU A 92 -15.62 0.14 -26.32
N GLU A 93 -16.74 -0.19 -25.66
CA GLU A 93 -18.07 -0.23 -26.28
C GLU A 93 -18.49 1.13 -26.84
N GLN A 94 -18.08 2.23 -26.18
CA GLN A 94 -18.32 3.59 -26.65
C GLN A 94 -17.31 4.08 -27.70
N GLY A 95 -16.34 3.24 -28.09
CA GLY A 95 -15.33 3.56 -29.10
C GLY A 95 -14.36 4.68 -28.71
N MET A 96 -14.27 5.03 -27.42
CA MET A 96 -13.52 6.20 -26.98
C MET A 96 -12.02 5.95 -26.94
N ILE A 97 -11.58 4.83 -26.35
CA ILE A 97 -10.15 4.57 -26.06
C ILE A 97 -9.84 3.08 -26.13
N VAL A 98 -8.82 2.69 -26.90
CA VAL A 98 -8.24 1.34 -26.88
C VAL A 98 -7.30 1.23 -25.68
N HIS A 99 -7.68 0.42 -24.69
CA HIS A 99 -6.88 0.29 -23.48
C HIS A 99 -5.82 -0.81 -23.63
N SER A 100 -4.59 -0.52 -23.20
CA SER A 100 -3.61 -1.59 -23.01
C SER A 100 -4.06 -2.50 -21.87
N ARG A 101 -4.14 -3.81 -22.16
CA ARG A 101 -4.64 -4.83 -21.23
C ARG A 101 -3.74 -5.06 -19.99
N HIS A 102 -2.59 -4.39 -19.93
CA HIS A 102 -1.60 -4.57 -18.87
C HIS A 102 -2.02 -3.86 -17.57
N ASN A 103 -2.06 -4.62 -16.47
CA ASN A 103 -2.35 -4.11 -15.12
C ASN A 103 -1.13 -3.44 -14.49
N TYR A 104 -0.55 -2.44 -15.16
CA TYR A 104 0.69 -1.77 -14.76
C TYR A 104 0.60 -1.20 -13.33
N PHE A 105 -0.54 -0.61 -12.97
CA PHE A 105 -0.79 -0.07 -11.64
C PHE A 105 -0.64 -1.14 -10.53
N ARG A 106 -1.24 -2.32 -10.72
CA ARG A 106 -1.13 -3.43 -9.76
C ARG A 106 0.32 -3.88 -9.61
N TYR A 107 1.04 -4.02 -10.72
CA TYR A 107 2.44 -4.43 -10.69
C TYR A 107 3.31 -3.41 -9.94
N LEU A 108 3.12 -2.12 -10.21
CA LEU A 108 3.85 -1.03 -9.56
C LEU A 108 3.60 -1.02 -8.04
N VAL A 109 2.34 -1.08 -7.61
CA VAL A 109 1.99 -1.07 -6.18
C VAL A 109 2.53 -2.32 -5.47
N MET A 110 2.39 -3.51 -6.07
CA MET A 110 2.92 -4.74 -5.47
C MET A 110 4.45 -4.72 -5.36
N THR A 111 5.13 -4.19 -6.37
CA THR A 111 6.60 -4.04 -6.37
C THR A 111 7.02 -3.09 -5.26
N TYR A 112 6.33 -1.95 -5.12
CA TYR A 112 6.59 -0.97 -4.08
C TYR A 112 6.44 -1.57 -2.66
N VAL A 113 5.33 -2.24 -2.39
CA VAL A 113 5.07 -2.81 -1.05
C VAL A 113 6.03 -3.97 -0.74
N SER A 114 6.38 -4.77 -1.75
CA SER A 114 7.40 -5.82 -1.60
C SER A 114 8.77 -5.22 -1.26
N PHE A 115 9.15 -4.13 -1.92
CA PHE A 115 10.38 -3.40 -1.62
C PHE A 115 10.36 -2.83 -0.20
N LEU A 116 9.25 -2.22 0.23
CA LEU A 116 9.08 -1.71 1.59
C LEU A 116 9.26 -2.81 2.64
N LEU A 117 8.71 -4.01 2.39
CA LEU A 117 8.90 -5.18 3.27
C LEU A 117 10.37 -5.60 3.34
N VAL A 118 11.06 -5.71 2.20
CA VAL A 118 12.48 -6.06 2.15
C VAL A 118 13.33 -5.05 2.94
N VAL A 119 13.09 -3.75 2.74
CA VAL A 119 13.79 -2.69 3.46
C VAL A 119 13.51 -2.78 4.96
N SER A 120 12.28 -3.06 5.36
CA SER A 120 11.92 -3.20 6.77
C SER A 120 12.62 -4.39 7.44
N LEU A 121 12.68 -5.54 6.77
CA LEU A 121 13.39 -6.72 7.24
C LEU A 121 14.91 -6.47 7.32
N ALA A 122 15.47 -5.79 6.32
CA ALA A 122 16.87 -5.37 6.35
C ALA A 122 17.15 -4.46 7.55
N ASN A 123 16.24 -3.53 7.85
CA ASN A 123 16.37 -2.66 9.02
C ASN A 123 16.37 -3.44 10.34
N VAL A 124 15.53 -4.48 10.48
CA VAL A 124 15.59 -5.38 11.65
C VAL A 124 16.97 -6.04 11.76
N ALA A 125 17.52 -6.52 10.65
CA ALA A 125 18.85 -7.15 10.64
C ALA A 125 19.96 -6.16 11.02
N VAL A 126 19.90 -4.92 10.51
CA VAL A 126 20.85 -3.86 10.86
C VAL A 126 20.78 -3.51 12.35
N VAL A 127 19.59 -3.29 12.89
CA VAL A 127 19.40 -2.99 14.32
C VAL A 127 19.92 -4.14 15.19
N ARG A 128 19.67 -5.38 14.77
CA ARG A 128 20.21 -6.57 15.45
C ARG A 128 21.74 -6.56 15.44
N LEU A 129 22.38 -6.39 14.30
CA LEU A 129 23.85 -6.41 14.18
C LEU A 129 24.55 -5.26 14.91
N LEU A 130 23.92 -4.09 15.03
CA LEU A 130 24.51 -2.93 15.69
C LEU A 130 24.38 -2.99 17.21
N TRP A 131 23.34 -3.63 17.74
CA TRP A 131 22.98 -3.53 19.17
C TRP A 131 22.93 -4.86 19.93
N LEU A 132 23.03 -6.02 19.27
CA LEU A 132 23.08 -7.36 19.85
C LEU A 132 24.24 -8.18 19.30
#